data_AF-A0A1S3CG60-F1
#
_entry.id   AF-A0A1S3CG60-F1
#
_cell.length_a   1.000
_cell.length_b   1.000
_cell.length_c   1.000
_cell.angle_alpha   90.00
_cell.angle_beta   90.00
_cell.angle_gamma   90.00
#
_symmetry.space_group_name_H-M   'P 1'
#
loop_
_entity.id
_entity.type
_entity.pdbx_description
1 polymer ?
#
loop_
_entity_poly.entity_id
_entity_poly.type
_entity_poly.pdbx_seq_one_letter_code
_entity_poly.pdbx_strand_id
1 'polypeptide(L)'
;MSAVDSKQGERQVVLTSNQRHHMGKKKKEPFTKSLVEANPKAKNKMNPLYWHKVAAISGVAALGLGTYGAHGFKPKNPAYKEVWQTASLYHLVHTAALLAAPSTKNPNIFGGLLTAGILAFSGTCYTVALLEDRKYSSLAPFGGFAFIGAWASLLF
;
A
#
# COMPACT_ATOMS: atom_id res chain seq x y z
N MET A 1 57.98 -82.08 10.96
CA MET A 1 57.39 -82.35 12.28
C MET A 1 57.58 -81.08 13.12
N SER A 2 56.49 -80.34 13.38
CA SER A 2 56.32 -79.26 14.39
C SER A 2 57.26 -78.05 14.35
N ALA A 3 56.90 -76.80 14.61
CA ALA A 3 55.66 -76.04 14.83
C ALA A 3 56.13 -74.56 14.82
N VAL A 4 55.58 -73.69 13.97
CA VAL A 4 54.77 -72.51 14.34
C VAL A 4 55.12 -71.89 15.70
N ASP A 5 55.68 -70.67 15.70
CA ASP A 5 55.12 -69.46 16.36
C ASP A 5 56.04 -68.25 16.05
N SER A 6 55.69 -67.35 15.12
CA SER A 6 55.09 -66.01 15.37
C SER A 6 55.84 -65.23 16.47
N LYS A 7 56.48 -64.06 16.24
CA LYS A 7 56.16 -62.86 15.46
C LYS A 7 57.52 -62.21 15.10
N GLN A 8 57.95 -62.03 13.85
CA GLN A 8 57.41 -61.14 12.81
C GLN A 8 57.05 -59.75 13.36
N GLY A 9 57.67 -58.65 12.98
CA GLY A 9 58.88 -58.37 12.22
C GLY A 9 59.33 -57.01 12.76
N GLU A 10 60.61 -56.84 13.05
CA GLU A 10 61.60 -56.44 12.05
C GLU A 10 61.22 -55.17 11.31
N ARG A 11 62.18 -54.24 11.31
CA ARG A 11 62.43 -53.21 10.29
C ARG A 11 61.50 -52.01 10.36
N GLN A 12 61.96 -50.79 10.23
CA GLN A 12 63.28 -50.23 9.94
C GLN A 12 63.13 -48.74 10.35
N VAL A 13 64.07 -48.16 11.09
CA VAL A 13 65.23 -47.45 10.53
C VAL A 13 64.83 -46.14 9.83
N VAL A 14 65.64 -45.11 10.15
CA VAL A 14 65.88 -43.91 9.34
C VAL A 14 65.01 -42.67 9.59
N LEU A 15 65.69 -41.69 10.19
CA LEU A 15 65.77 -40.28 9.82
C LEU A 15 64.45 -39.54 9.60
N THR A 16 64.20 -38.53 10.43
CA THR A 16 64.16 -37.14 9.94
C THR A 16 64.09 -36.18 11.13
N SER A 17 65.20 -35.46 11.31
CA SER A 17 65.15 -34.04 11.60
C SER A 17 64.12 -33.38 10.69
N ASN A 18 63.44 -32.35 11.22
CA ASN A 18 62.69 -31.32 10.51
C ASN A 18 61.16 -31.37 10.69
N GLN A 19 60.58 -30.17 10.91
CA GLN A 19 59.15 -29.84 10.79
C GLN A 19 58.26 -29.95 12.05
N ARG A 20 58.60 -29.18 13.10
CA ARG A 20 57.56 -28.61 13.97
C ARG A 20 57.04 -27.31 13.34
N HIS A 21 55.71 -27.20 13.30
CA HIS A 21 54.89 -26.02 12.98
C HIS A 21 54.47 -25.79 11.51
N HIS A 22 53.61 -26.67 11.01
CA HIS A 22 52.48 -26.24 10.17
C HIS A 22 51.23 -26.06 11.05
N MET A 23 50.83 -24.81 11.28
CA MET A 23 49.45 -24.39 11.60
C MET A 23 49.36 -22.92 11.21
N GLY A 24 48.72 -22.60 10.07
CA GLY A 24 47.42 -21.93 10.09
C GLY A 24 47.51 -20.53 10.72
N LYS A 25 47.42 -19.44 9.96
CA LYS A 25 46.13 -18.89 9.55
C LYS A 25 46.32 -17.93 8.35
N LYS A 26 45.73 -18.30 7.20
CA LYS A 26 45.34 -17.34 6.16
C LYS A 26 44.25 -16.40 6.71
N LYS A 27 44.34 -15.13 6.30
CA LYS A 27 43.37 -14.02 6.36
C LYS A 27 41.96 -14.35 6.89
N LYS A 28 41.52 -13.56 7.87
CA LYS A 28 40.13 -13.10 7.96
C LYS A 28 40.14 -11.58 8.12
N GLU A 29 40.36 -10.89 6.99
CA GLU A 29 39.75 -9.58 6.80
C GLU A 29 38.27 -9.71 7.19
N PRO A 30 37.73 -8.86 8.08
CA PRO A 30 36.38 -9.02 8.56
C PRO A 30 35.40 -8.86 7.39
N PHE A 31 34.84 -10.01 6.98
CA PHE A 31 33.74 -10.21 6.03
C PHE A 31 32.51 -9.31 6.29
N THR A 32 32.50 -8.60 7.42
CA THR A 32 31.47 -7.65 7.83
C THR A 32 31.55 -6.29 7.15
N LYS A 33 32.60 -5.93 6.41
CA LYS A 33 32.63 -4.64 5.69
C LYS A 33 31.81 -4.60 4.39
N SER A 34 31.34 -5.72 3.85
CA SER A 34 30.51 -5.75 2.63
C SER A 34 29.00 -5.69 2.87
N LEU A 35 28.53 -5.73 4.13
CA LEU A 35 27.11 -5.60 4.47
C LEU A 35 26.70 -4.15 4.82
N VAL A 36 27.64 -3.20 4.73
CA VAL A 36 27.41 -1.76 4.99
C VAL A 36 27.20 -0.99 3.67
N GLU A 37 26.96 -1.70 2.57
CA GLU A 37 26.35 -1.10 1.39
C GLU A 37 24.86 -0.84 1.69
N ALA A 38 24.59 0.12 2.57
CA ALA A 38 23.28 0.69 2.78
C ALA A 38 22.87 1.34 1.46
N ASN A 39 22.17 0.56 0.64
CA ASN A 39 21.54 0.95 -0.61
C ASN A 39 20.89 2.34 -0.45
N PRO A 40 21.46 3.42 -1.03
CA PRO A 40 20.93 4.76 -0.88
C PRO A 40 19.65 4.98 -1.70
N LYS A 41 19.11 3.93 -2.35
CA LYS A 41 17.76 3.96 -2.89
C LYS A 41 16.73 3.67 -1.78
N ALA A 42 16.78 4.47 -0.71
CA ALA A 42 15.56 4.89 -0.03
C ALA A 42 14.75 5.72 -1.04
N LYS A 43 14.22 5.04 -2.05
CA LYS A 43 13.30 5.60 -3.03
C LYS A 43 12.18 6.17 -2.18
N ASN A 44 11.98 7.48 -2.26
CA ASN A 44 10.90 8.20 -1.62
C ASN A 44 9.58 7.58 -2.10
N LYS A 45 9.19 6.45 -1.52
CA LYS A 45 7.89 5.83 -1.74
C LYS A 45 6.97 6.75 -0.97
N MET A 46 6.29 7.64 -1.68
CA MET A 46 5.09 8.30 -1.16
C MET A 46 4.34 7.26 -0.34
N ASN A 47 4.26 7.48 0.98
CA ASN A 47 3.84 6.42 1.90
C ASN A 47 2.49 5.89 1.41
N PRO A 48 2.36 4.60 1.00
CA PRO A 48 1.10 4.05 0.51
C PRO A 48 -0.04 4.19 1.54
N LEU A 49 0.32 4.45 2.79
CA LEU A 49 -0.56 4.81 3.90
C LEU A 49 -1.34 6.13 3.72
N TYR A 50 -0.86 7.10 2.92
CA TYR A 50 -1.54 8.41 2.81
C TYR A 50 -2.93 8.28 2.18
N TRP A 51 -3.02 7.60 1.03
CA TRP A 51 -4.29 7.36 0.36
C TRP A 51 -5.23 6.47 1.17
N HIS A 52 -4.70 5.51 1.95
CA HIS A 52 -5.50 4.73 2.90
C HIS A 52 -6.13 5.61 3.98
N LYS A 53 -5.41 6.61 4.52
CA LYS A 53 -5.96 7.56 5.50
C LYS A 53 -7.09 8.39 4.90
N VAL A 54 -6.90 8.91 3.68
CA VAL A 54 -7.93 9.69 2.98
C VAL A 54 -9.16 8.83 2.73
N ALA A 55 -8.98 7.59 2.24
CA ALA A 55 -10.06 6.65 2.02
C ALA A 55 -10.78 6.26 3.31
N ALA A 56 -10.06 6.08 4.41
CA ALA A 56 -10.65 5.79 5.73
C ALA A 56 -11.52 6.95 6.22
N ILE A 57 -11.01 8.20 6.17
CA ILE A 57 -11.77 9.39 6.57
C ILE A 57 -13.00 9.56 5.68
N SER A 58 -12.83 9.42 4.37
CA SER A 58 -13.94 9.50 3.41
C SER A 58 -14.97 8.39 3.67
N GLY A 59 -14.53 7.19 4.09
CA GLY A 59 -15.41 6.05 4.38
C GLY A 59 -16.26 6.28 5.61
N VAL A 60 -15.66 6.82 6.68
CA VAL A 60 -16.38 7.24 7.88
C VAL A 60 -17.43 8.29 7.52
N ALA A 61 -17.07 9.29 6.72
CA ALA A 61 -18.00 10.32 6.28
C ALA A 61 -19.12 9.75 5.40
N ALA A 62 -18.80 8.88 4.43
CA ALA A 62 -19.77 8.27 3.53
C ALA A 62 -20.80 7.41 4.28
N LEU A 63 -20.35 6.62 5.25
CA LEU A 63 -21.23 5.81 6.09
C LEU A 63 -22.06 6.68 7.04
N GLY A 64 -21.46 7.70 7.67
CA GLY A 64 -22.17 8.63 8.55
C GLY A 64 -23.28 9.40 7.82
N LEU A 65 -22.95 9.94 6.64
CA LEU A 65 -23.91 10.67 5.80
C LEU A 65 -24.95 9.73 5.17
N GLY A 66 -24.56 8.52 4.77
CA GLY A 66 -25.48 7.52 4.23
C GLY A 66 -26.51 7.04 5.26
N THR A 67 -26.05 6.73 6.48
CA THR A 67 -26.94 6.32 7.58
C THR A 67 -27.86 7.45 8.02
N TYR A 68 -27.36 8.68 8.11
CA TYR A 68 -28.16 9.87 8.34
C TYR A 68 -29.23 10.05 7.24
N GLY A 69 -28.86 9.89 5.97
CA GLY A 69 -29.77 9.96 4.83
C GLY A 69 -30.90 8.93 4.86
N ALA A 70 -30.61 7.72 5.31
CA ALA A 70 -31.57 6.63 5.35
C ALA A 70 -32.55 6.74 6.54
N HIS A 71 -32.07 7.17 7.71
CA HIS A 71 -32.83 7.10 8.96
C HIS A 71 -33.24 8.47 9.52
N GLY A 72 -32.38 9.48 9.41
CA GLY A 72 -32.55 10.79 10.04
C GLY A 72 -33.03 11.90 9.09
N PHE A 73 -32.72 11.80 7.80
CA PHE A 73 -33.00 12.85 6.84
C PHE A 73 -34.47 12.81 6.37
N LYS A 74 -35.22 13.86 6.72
CA LYS A 74 -36.64 14.05 6.38
C LYS A 74 -36.84 15.44 5.76
N PRO A 75 -36.54 15.60 4.45
CA PRO A 75 -36.75 16.88 3.78
C PRO A 75 -38.24 17.18 3.63
N LYS A 76 -38.59 18.47 3.50
CA LYS A 76 -39.95 18.92 3.23
C LYS A 76 -40.40 18.43 1.86
N ASN A 77 -39.53 18.50 0.86
CA ASN A 77 -39.76 17.92 -0.46
C ASN A 77 -39.07 16.54 -0.59
N PRO A 78 -39.83 15.45 -0.83
CA PRO A 78 -39.27 14.11 -0.94
C PRO A 78 -38.25 13.96 -2.08
N ALA A 79 -38.28 14.81 -3.11
CA ALA A 79 -37.29 14.78 -4.20
C ALA A 79 -35.85 15.00 -3.69
N TYR A 80 -35.65 15.73 -2.60
CA TYR A 80 -34.31 15.92 -2.03
C TYR A 80 -33.80 14.69 -1.28
N LYS A 81 -34.70 13.78 -0.88
CA LYS A 81 -34.30 12.49 -0.32
C LYS A 81 -33.59 11.65 -1.38
N GLU A 82 -34.07 11.67 -2.62
CA GLU A 82 -33.40 11.00 -3.74
C GLU A 82 -32.03 11.64 -4.02
N VAL A 83 -31.95 12.97 -4.04
CA VAL A 83 -30.66 13.68 -4.21
C VAL A 83 -29.65 13.27 -3.13
N TRP A 84 -30.08 13.17 -1.86
CA TRP A 84 -29.23 12.69 -0.77
C TRP A 84 -28.75 11.25 -1.00
N GLN A 85 -29.66 10.36 -1.41
CA GLN A 85 -29.33 8.96 -1.68
C GLN A 85 -28.33 8.84 -2.84
N THR A 86 -28.51 9.63 -3.91
CA THR A 86 -27.52 9.72 -5.00
C THR A 86 -26.17 10.22 -4.51
N ALA A 87 -26.15 11.29 -3.69
CA ALA A 87 -24.91 11.82 -3.12
C ALA A 87 -24.16 10.77 -2.31
N SER A 88 -24.90 10.04 -1.47
CA SER A 88 -24.38 8.97 -0.60
C SER A 88 -23.85 7.78 -1.38
N LEU A 89 -24.59 7.33 -2.39
CA LEU A 89 -24.18 6.24 -3.26
C LEU A 89 -22.87 6.57 -3.98
N TYR A 90 -22.79 7.74 -4.61
CA TYR A 90 -21.58 8.17 -5.31
C TYR A 90 -20.41 8.36 -4.34
N HIS A 91 -20.64 8.92 -3.15
CA HIS A 91 -19.60 9.09 -2.14
C HIS A 91 -19.02 7.73 -1.71
N LEU A 92 -19.89 6.76 -1.40
CA LEU A 92 -19.48 5.44 -0.95
C LEU A 92 -18.74 4.65 -2.04
N VAL A 93 -19.29 4.62 -3.27
CA VAL A 93 -18.69 3.89 -4.41
C VAL A 93 -17.30 4.43 -4.72
N HIS A 94 -17.14 5.76 -4.81
CA HIS A 94 -15.84 6.36 -5.12
C HIS A 94 -14.87 6.30 -3.95
N THR A 95 -15.37 6.25 -2.71
CA THR A 95 -14.52 5.97 -1.53
C THR A 95 -13.99 4.54 -1.55
N ALA A 96 -14.82 3.56 -1.91
CA ALA A 96 -14.39 2.18 -2.09
C ALA A 96 -13.35 2.07 -3.22
N ALA A 97 -13.54 2.79 -4.32
CA ALA A 97 -12.54 2.90 -5.38
C ALA A 97 -11.23 3.56 -4.87
N LEU A 98 -11.32 4.56 -3.99
CA LEU A 98 -10.16 5.24 -3.41
C LEU A 98 -9.30 4.30 -2.54
N LEU A 99 -9.90 3.28 -1.90
CA LEU A 99 -9.14 2.24 -1.21
C LEU A 99 -8.26 1.41 -2.16
N ALA A 100 -8.68 1.25 -3.42
CA ALA A 100 -7.89 0.57 -4.44
C ALA A 100 -6.81 1.48 -5.07
N ALA A 101 -6.83 2.79 -4.81
CA ALA A 101 -5.88 3.75 -5.38
C ALA A 101 -4.39 3.38 -5.20
N PRO A 102 -3.94 2.90 -4.02
CA PRO A 102 -2.54 2.52 -3.79
C PRO A 102 -2.05 1.37 -4.69
N SER A 103 -2.96 0.57 -5.23
CA SER A 103 -2.64 -0.55 -6.12
C SER A 103 -2.53 -0.14 -7.60
N THR A 104 -2.82 1.13 -7.92
CA THR A 104 -2.79 1.64 -9.29
C THR A 104 -1.41 2.15 -9.68
N LYS A 105 -1.15 2.28 -11.00
CA LYS A 105 0.13 2.78 -11.54
C LYS A 105 0.43 4.22 -11.11
N ASN A 106 -0.60 5.05 -11.00
CA ASN A 106 -0.51 6.47 -10.66
C ASN A 106 -1.48 6.84 -9.51
N PRO A 107 -1.17 6.45 -8.26
CA PRO A 107 -2.09 6.59 -7.13
C PRO A 107 -2.45 8.05 -6.82
N ASN A 108 -1.53 8.98 -7.07
CA ASN A 108 -1.76 10.41 -6.79
C ASN A 108 -2.78 11.05 -7.73
N ILE A 109 -2.75 10.67 -9.01
CA ILE A 109 -3.68 11.20 -10.03
C ILE A 109 -5.05 10.58 -9.77
N PHE A 110 -5.12 9.25 -9.73
CA PHE A 110 -6.36 8.53 -9.52
C PHE A 110 -7.04 8.93 -8.19
N GLY A 111 -6.29 8.90 -7.09
CA GLY A 111 -6.82 9.25 -5.77
C GLY A 111 -7.17 10.74 -5.65
N GLY A 112 -6.39 11.62 -6.27
CA GLY A 112 -6.65 13.06 -6.29
C GLY A 112 -7.94 13.40 -7.03
N LEU A 113 -8.12 12.85 -8.23
CA LEU A 113 -9.34 13.09 -9.03
C LEU A 113 -10.58 12.47 -8.37
N LEU A 114 -10.46 11.27 -7.77
CA LEU A 114 -11.55 10.69 -6.98
C LEU A 114 -11.94 11.55 -5.79
N THR A 115 -10.96 12.02 -5.02
CA THR A 115 -11.21 12.85 -3.83
C THR A 115 -11.84 14.18 -4.23
N ALA A 116 -11.31 14.83 -5.28
CA ALA A 116 -11.87 16.05 -5.82
C ALA A 116 -13.30 15.84 -6.33
N GLY A 117 -13.56 14.73 -7.03
CA GLY A 117 -14.89 14.35 -7.49
C GLY A 117 -15.88 14.14 -6.35
N ILE A 118 -15.48 13.44 -5.27
CA ILE A 118 -16.31 13.23 -4.07
C ILE A 118 -16.70 14.58 -3.45
N LEU A 119 -15.74 15.48 -3.25
CA LEU A 119 -16.00 16.78 -2.65
C LEU A 119 -16.89 17.66 -3.55
N ALA A 120 -16.59 17.72 -4.84
CA ALA A 120 -17.32 18.59 -5.78
C ALA A 120 -18.71 18.04 -6.14
N PHE A 121 -18.88 16.74 -6.34
CA PHE A 121 -20.16 16.12 -6.68
C PHE A 121 -20.98 15.83 -5.42
N SER A 122 -20.53 14.90 -4.58
CA SER A 122 -21.30 14.46 -3.41
C SER A 122 -21.45 15.60 -2.40
N GLY A 123 -20.41 16.40 -2.15
CA GLY A 123 -20.50 17.57 -1.28
C GLY A 123 -21.58 18.56 -1.73
N THR A 124 -21.61 18.88 -3.03
CA THR A 124 -22.65 19.75 -3.61
C THR A 124 -24.04 19.14 -3.53
N CYS A 125 -24.18 17.84 -3.79
CA CYS A 125 -25.49 17.19 -3.69
C CYS A 125 -26.00 17.16 -2.23
N TYR A 126 -25.11 16.99 -1.24
CA TYR A 126 -25.50 17.09 0.17
C TYR A 126 -25.95 18.50 0.54
N THR A 127 -25.27 19.55 0.08
CA THR A 127 -25.69 20.94 0.34
C THR A 127 -27.03 21.24 -0.33
N VAL A 128 -27.23 20.82 -1.58
CA VAL A 128 -28.52 20.95 -2.29
C VAL A 128 -29.63 20.22 -1.54
N ALA A 129 -29.36 19.03 -1.00
CA ALA A 129 -30.35 18.27 -0.24
C ALA A 129 -30.67 18.94 1.11
N LEU A 130 -29.68 19.48 1.83
CA LEU A 130 -29.88 20.18 3.10
C LEU A 130 -30.61 21.52 2.95
N LEU A 131 -30.25 22.30 1.93
CA LEU A 131 -30.83 23.62 1.69
C LEU A 131 -32.15 23.52 0.89
N GLU A 132 -32.46 22.35 0.34
CA GLU A 132 -33.60 22.13 -0.56
C GLU A 132 -33.62 23.15 -1.73
N ASP A 133 -32.43 23.55 -2.21
CA ASP A 133 -32.24 24.52 -3.30
C ASP A 133 -31.24 24.00 -4.34
N ARG A 134 -31.72 23.83 -5.57
CA ARG A 134 -30.90 23.33 -6.70
C ARG A 134 -29.92 24.34 -7.27
N LYS A 135 -29.99 25.62 -6.89
CA LYS A 135 -29.05 26.66 -7.38
C LYS A 135 -27.60 26.33 -7.04
N TYR A 136 -27.36 25.63 -5.94
CA TYR A 136 -26.02 25.22 -5.52
C TYR A 136 -25.44 24.08 -6.36
N SER A 137 -26.22 23.44 -7.24
CA SER A 137 -25.80 22.29 -8.05
C SER A 137 -24.78 22.60 -9.15
N SER A 138 -24.35 23.86 -9.32
CA SER A 138 -23.45 24.27 -10.41
C SER A 138 -22.08 23.57 -10.38
N LEU A 139 -21.62 23.14 -9.21
CA LEU A 139 -20.35 22.41 -9.05
C LEU A 139 -20.46 20.89 -9.32
N ALA A 140 -21.66 20.33 -9.30
CA ALA A 140 -21.88 18.90 -9.55
C ALA A 140 -21.34 18.40 -10.91
N PRO A 141 -21.55 19.08 -12.06
CA PRO A 141 -21.00 18.60 -13.34
C PRO A 141 -19.47 18.53 -13.34
N PHE A 142 -18.79 19.48 -12.70
CA PHE A 142 -17.34 19.46 -12.57
C PHE A 142 -16.84 18.25 -11.77
N GLY A 143 -17.54 17.88 -10.70
CA GLY A 143 -17.26 16.65 -9.96
C GLY A 143 -17.47 15.38 -10.78
N GLY A 144 -18.49 15.35 -11.63
CA GLY A 144 -18.72 14.26 -12.59
C GLY A 144 -17.58 14.09 -13.59
N PHE A 145 -17.09 15.20 -14.17
CA PHE A 145 -15.91 15.16 -15.05
C PHE A 145 -14.65 14.70 -14.32
N ALA A 146 -14.47 15.09 -13.05
CA ALA A 146 -13.36 14.61 -12.23
C ALA A 146 -13.43 13.08 -12.03
N PHE A 147 -14.60 12.51 -11.80
CA PHE A 147 -14.76 11.05 -11.73
C PHE A 147 -14.41 10.37 -13.05
N ILE A 148 -14.91 10.87 -14.18
CA ILE A 148 -14.57 10.32 -15.50
C ILE A 148 -13.06 10.36 -15.73
N GLY A 149 -12.41 11.49 -15.43
CA GLY A 149 -10.97 11.64 -15.52
C GLY A 149 -10.21 10.69 -14.59
N ALA A 150 -10.73 10.44 -13.38
CA ALA A 150 -10.13 9.47 -12.46
C ALA A 150 -10.14 8.07 -13.09
N TRP A 151 -11.29 7.58 -13.55
CA TRP A 151 -11.39 6.27 -14.18
C TRP A 151 -10.57 6.18 -15.47
N ALA A 152 -10.57 7.22 -16.30
CA ALA A 152 -9.75 7.28 -17.50
C ALA A 152 -8.25 7.25 -17.20
N SER A 153 -7.80 7.81 -16.07
CA SER A 153 -6.39 7.78 -15.68
C SER A 153 -5.86 6.37 -15.42
N LEU A 154 -6.73 5.38 -15.19
CA LEU A 154 -6.34 3.97 -15.05
C LEU A 154 -5.92 3.33 -16.38
N LEU A 155 -6.26 3.93 -17.53
CA LEU A 155 -5.90 3.40 -18.84
C LEU A 155 -4.41 3.59 -19.17
N PHE A 156 -3.68 4.42 -18.43
CA PHE A 156 -2.31 4.86 -18.74
C PHE A 156 -1.30 4.53 -17.62
#